data_AF-A0A7W1UWL4-F1
#
_entry.id   AF-A0A7W1UWL4-F1
#
_cell.length_a   1.000
_cell.length_b   1.000
_cell.length_c   1.000
_cell.angle_alpha   90.00
_cell.angle_beta   90.00
_cell.angle_gamma   90.00
#
_symmetry.space_group_name_H-M   'P 1'
#
loop_
_entity.id
_entity.type
_entity.pdbx_description
1 polymer ?
#
loop_
_entity_poly.entity_id
_entity_poly.type
_entity_poly.pdbx_seq_one_letter_code
_entity_poly.pdbx_strand_id
1 'polypeptide(L)'
;MGGVEANCRIELMFGDVPATVRLSRDWARPNRYVITGRDGWVAWTVNETNHFDYGISGTGYAGDLTLHEASVGVRRPTLGAVAGEFDEAFANQVRVLVDPASDARERVPGADALTTLGLIDRCYASRRQMPMPWMVPAWRAAT
;
A
#
# COMPACT_ATOMS: atom_id res chain seq x y z
N MET A 1 -19.69 -13.83 -17.33
CA MET A 1 -18.67 -14.56 -16.56
C MET A 1 -18.68 -14.06 -15.12
N GLY A 2 -19.26 -14.83 -14.20
CA GLY A 2 -19.21 -14.58 -12.76
C GLY A 2 -18.12 -15.46 -12.14
N GLY A 3 -17.21 -14.87 -11.39
CA GLY A 3 -16.10 -15.55 -10.76
C GLY A 3 -15.21 -14.53 -10.08
N VAL A 4 -14.60 -14.90 -8.95
CA VAL A 4 -13.67 -14.03 -8.23
C VAL A 4 -12.37 -13.99 -9.03
N GLU A 5 -11.82 -12.79 -9.25
CA GLU A 5 -10.62 -12.58 -10.06
C GLU A 5 -9.40 -13.22 -9.38
N ALA A 6 -8.70 -14.08 -10.10
CA ALA A 6 -7.47 -14.70 -9.60
C ALA A 6 -6.28 -13.73 -9.69
N ASN A 7 -6.28 -12.86 -10.72
CA ASN A 7 -5.31 -11.79 -10.89
C ASN A 7 -6.03 -10.55 -11.40
N CYS A 8 -5.64 -9.36 -10.93
CA CYS A 8 -6.10 -8.12 -11.50
C CYS A 8 -5.01 -7.04 -11.48
N ARG A 9 -5.09 -6.12 -12.45
CA ARG A 9 -4.33 -4.88 -12.50
C ARG A 9 -5.35 -3.75 -12.65
N ILE A 10 -5.27 -2.78 -11.76
CA ILE A 10 -6.14 -1.61 -11.74
C ILE A 10 -5.24 -0.41 -11.99
N GLU A 11 -5.59 0.40 -12.98
CA GLU A 11 -4.94 1.68 -13.28
C GLU A 11 -5.86 2.80 -12.84
N LEU A 12 -5.34 3.68 -11.99
CA LEU A 12 -6.09 4.74 -11.33
C LEU A 12 -5.36 6.07 -11.50
N MET A 13 -6.12 7.15 -11.33
CA MET A 13 -5.59 8.51 -11.24
C MET A 13 -6.05 9.11 -9.91
N PHE A 14 -5.10 9.61 -9.12
CA PHE A 14 -5.35 10.38 -7.91
C PHE A 14 -4.95 11.83 -8.17
N GLY A 15 -5.91 12.67 -8.57
CA GLY A 15 -5.60 13.97 -9.17
C GLY A 15 -4.78 13.78 -10.45
N ASP A 16 -3.58 14.31 -10.46
CA ASP A 16 -2.57 14.19 -11.53
C ASP A 16 -1.57 13.05 -11.29
N VAL A 17 -1.71 12.28 -10.21
CA VAL A 17 -0.80 11.19 -9.84
C VAL A 17 -1.34 9.85 -10.35
N PRO A 18 -0.64 9.17 -11.27
CA PRO A 18 -1.03 7.82 -11.69
C PRO A 18 -0.73 6.80 -10.59
N ALA A 19 -1.63 5.84 -10.41
CA ALA A 19 -1.48 4.75 -9.46
C ALA A 19 -1.80 3.41 -10.12
N THR A 20 -1.07 2.37 -9.74
CA THR A 20 -1.30 1.01 -10.21
C THR A 20 -1.44 0.07 -9.03
N VAL A 21 -2.57 -0.63 -8.96
CA VAL A 21 -2.82 -1.69 -7.97
C VAL A 21 -2.78 -3.02 -8.69
N ARG A 22 -2.09 -4.00 -8.11
CA ARG A 22 -1.96 -5.34 -8.67
C ARG A 22 -2.22 -6.37 -7.59
N LEU A 23 -3.27 -7.16 -7.77
CA LEU A 23 -3.65 -8.21 -6.84
C LEU A 23 -3.51 -9.57 -7.51
N SER A 24 -3.11 -10.58 -6.74
CA SER A 24 -3.09 -11.97 -7.18
C SER A 24 -3.48 -12.88 -6.01
N ARG A 25 -4.21 -13.93 -6.34
CA ARG A 25 -4.46 -15.10 -5.49
C ARG A 25 -3.74 -16.35 -5.97
N ASP A 26 -3.18 -16.32 -7.19
CA ASP A 26 -2.50 -17.46 -7.80
C ASP A 26 -1.02 -17.56 -7.43
N TRP A 27 -0.40 -16.46 -7.01
CA TRP A 27 1.00 -16.44 -6.60
C TRP A 27 1.28 -15.42 -5.51
N ALA A 28 2.30 -15.72 -4.71
CA ALA A 28 2.74 -14.86 -3.62
C ALA A 28 3.28 -13.54 -4.17
N ARG A 29 2.55 -12.46 -3.89
CA ARG A 29 2.96 -11.10 -4.19
C ARG A 29 3.64 -10.49 -2.96
N PRO A 30 4.61 -9.56 -3.14
CA PRO A 30 5.33 -8.95 -2.01
C PRO A 30 4.48 -8.13 -1.04
N ASN A 31 3.16 -7.95 -1.26
CA ASN A 31 2.29 -7.07 -0.48
C ASN A 31 2.98 -5.74 -0.10
N ARG A 32 3.32 -4.96 -1.13
CA ARG A 32 4.21 -3.80 -1.01
C ARG A 32 3.60 -2.57 -1.64
N TYR A 33 3.61 -1.47 -0.91
CA TYR A 33 3.35 -0.13 -1.41
C TYR A 33 4.66 0.49 -1.88
N VAL A 34 4.63 1.19 -3.02
CA VAL A 34 5.77 1.96 -3.53
C VAL A 34 5.25 3.32 -3.96
N ILE A 35 5.77 4.37 -3.33
CA ILE A 35 5.45 5.76 -3.64
C ILE A 35 6.71 6.37 -4.24
N THR A 36 6.61 6.78 -5.50
CA THR A 36 7.72 7.41 -6.22
C THR A 36 7.47 8.91 -6.33
N GLY A 37 8.46 9.70 -5.91
CA GLY A 37 8.47 11.15 -6.03
C GLY A 37 9.60 11.62 -6.94
N ARG A 38 9.80 12.95 -6.98
CA ARG A 38 10.88 13.57 -7.76
C ARG A 38 12.27 13.17 -7.28
N ASP A 39 12.46 13.18 -5.97
CA ASP A 39 13.77 13.07 -5.34
C ASP A 39 14.09 11.64 -4.89
N GLY A 40 13.21 10.67 -5.17
CA GLY A 40 13.38 9.31 -4.71
C GLY A 40 12.09 8.51 -4.65
N TRP A 41 12.13 7.43 -3.88
CA TRP A 41 10.98 6.58 -3.61
C TRP A 41 10.99 6.13 -2.16
N VAL A 42 9.80 5.78 -1.66
CA VAL A 42 9.60 5.09 -0.39
C VAL A 42 8.80 3.83 -0.68
N ALA A 43 9.19 2.72 -0.06
CA ALA A 43 8.46 1.47 -0.17
C ALA A 43 8.20 0.85 1.19
N TRP A 44 7.03 0.25 1.34
CA TRP A 44 6.55 -0.28 2.60
C TRP A 44 5.83 -1.61 2.40
N THR A 45 6.23 -2.63 3.15
CA THR A 45 5.56 -3.93 3.19
C THR A 45 4.36 -3.84 4.14
N VAL A 46 3.17 -4.23 3.68
CA VAL A 46 1.86 -3.97 4.35
C VAL A 46 1.81 -4.40 5.83
N ASN A 47 2.58 -5.42 6.23
CA ASN A 47 2.56 -5.97 7.58
C ASN A 47 3.84 -5.71 8.38
N GLU A 48 4.82 -5.01 7.80
CA GLU A 48 6.06 -4.62 8.50
C GLU A 48 5.89 -3.16 8.96
N THR A 49 5.12 -2.97 10.02
CA THR A 49 4.58 -1.64 10.40
C THR A 49 5.64 -0.65 10.88
N ASN A 50 6.78 -1.15 11.35
CA ASN A 50 7.89 -0.33 11.81
C ASN A 50 9.02 -0.23 10.80
N HIS A 51 8.84 -0.69 9.56
CA HIS A 51 9.93 -0.78 8.59
C HIS A 51 9.57 -0.19 7.24
N PHE A 52 10.48 0.58 6.65
CA PHE A 52 10.33 1.07 5.29
C PHE A 52 11.67 1.25 4.60
N ASP A 53 11.66 0.99 3.30
CA ASP A 53 12.78 1.25 2.42
C ASP A 53 12.64 2.63 1.78
N TYR A 54 13.76 3.27 1.48
CA TYR A 54 13.78 4.46 0.65
C TYR A 54 14.98 4.47 -0.30
N GLY A 55 14.86 5.18 -1.41
CA GLY A 55 15.97 5.41 -2.33
C GLY A 55 16.05 6.88 -2.73
N ILE A 56 17.28 7.39 -2.90
CA ILE A 56 17.54 8.79 -3.28
C ILE A 56 17.90 8.84 -4.77
N SER A 57 17.17 9.66 -5.52
CA SER A 57 17.33 9.79 -6.98
C SER A 57 18.74 10.25 -7.36
N GLY A 58 19.30 9.66 -8.41
CA GLY A 58 20.62 10.01 -8.95
C GLY A 58 21.82 9.53 -8.13
N THR A 59 21.62 8.89 -6.98
CA THR A 59 22.74 8.47 -6.11
C THR A 59 23.11 6.99 -6.23
N GLY A 60 22.16 6.15 -6.69
CA GLY A 60 22.32 4.69 -6.67
C GLY A 60 22.26 4.07 -5.28
N TYR A 61 22.03 4.87 -4.23
CA TYR A 61 21.91 4.41 -2.85
C TYR A 61 20.44 4.28 -2.43
N ALA A 62 20.20 3.25 -1.62
CA ALA A 62 18.96 3.03 -0.91
C ALA A 62 19.26 2.76 0.56
N GLY A 63 18.28 3.03 1.42
CA GLY A 63 18.35 2.78 2.84
C GLY A 63 17.12 2.05 3.33
N ASP A 64 17.32 1.44 4.48
CA ASP A 64 16.39 0.61 5.22
C ASP A 64 16.19 1.30 6.57
N LEU A 65 14.94 1.54 6.96
CA LEU A 65 14.60 2.35 8.12
C LEU A 65 13.68 1.59 9.06
N THR A 66 14.11 1.48 10.32
CA THR A 66 13.26 1.07 11.44
C THR A 66 12.71 2.32 12.14
N LEU A 67 11.39 2.33 12.37
CA LEU A 67 10.70 3.36 13.13
C LEU A 67 10.93 3.16 14.62
N HIS A 68 11.17 4.27 15.30
CA HIS A 68 11.29 4.34 16.75
C HIS A 68 10.36 5.41 17.29
N GLU A 69 9.96 5.26 18.55
CA GLU A 69 9.29 6.32 19.29
C GLU A 69 10.15 7.60 19.28
N ALA A 70 9.50 8.72 18.96
CA ALA A 70 10.16 10.01 18.98
C ALA A 70 10.32 10.48 20.44
N SER A 71 11.50 10.28 21.02
CA SER A 71 11.83 10.84 22.32
C SER A 71 12.42 12.23 22.15
N VAL A 72 11.62 13.26 22.46
CA VAL A 72 12.07 14.65 22.46
C VAL A 72 12.75 14.94 23.80
N GLY A 73 14.05 14.61 23.89
CA GLY A 73 14.87 15.08 24.99
C GLY A 73 15.00 16.62 24.97
N VAL A 74 15.26 17.22 26.13
CA VAL A 74 15.31 18.69 26.36
C VAL A 74 16.35 19.42 25.47
N ARG A 75 17.28 18.70 24.81
CA ARG A 75 18.34 19.31 23.99
C ARG A 75 18.56 18.68 22.61
N ARG A 76 18.21 17.41 22.39
CA ARG A 76 18.30 16.72 21.09
C ARG A 76 17.25 15.61 20.99
N PRO A 77 16.68 15.35 19.80
CA PRO A 77 15.89 14.16 19.56
C PRO A 77 16.76 12.91 19.77
N THR A 78 16.22 11.91 20.46
CA THR A 78 16.81 10.58 20.61
C THR A 78 15.82 9.53 20.17
N LEU A 79 16.31 8.41 19.65
CA LEU A 79 15.47 7.26 19.33
C LEU A 79 15.03 6.59 20.63
N GLY A 80 13.71 6.44 20.81
CA GLY A 80 13.11 5.67 21.90
C GLY A 80 13.04 4.17 21.58
N ALA A 81 12.02 3.50 22.12
CA ALA A 81 11.74 2.11 21.79
C ALA A 81 11.46 1.95 20.28
N VAL A 82 11.72 0.76 19.75
CA VAL A 82 11.29 0.40 18.40
C VAL A 82 9.78 0.46 18.34
N ALA A 83 9.22 1.03 17.28
CA ALA A 83 7.78 1.10 17.10
C ALA A 83 7.16 -0.30 16.97
N GLY A 84 5.90 -0.40 17.37
CA GLY A 84 5.15 -1.65 17.35
C GLY A 84 5.06 -2.34 16.00
N GLU A 85 4.96 -3.65 16.06
CA GLU A 85 4.71 -4.54 14.92
C GLU A 85 3.19 -4.59 14.59
N PHE A 86 2.83 -5.43 13.62
CA PHE A 86 1.47 -5.54 13.11
C PHE A 86 0.39 -5.76 14.19
N ASP A 87 0.67 -6.59 15.18
CA ASP A 87 -0.25 -6.92 16.27
C ASP A 87 -0.55 -5.69 17.16
N GLU A 88 0.46 -4.88 17.43
CA GLU A 88 0.30 -3.62 18.15
C GLU A 88 -0.47 -2.59 17.32
N ALA A 89 -0.20 -2.50 16.01
CA ALA A 89 -0.97 -1.65 15.11
C ALA A 89 -2.45 -2.05 15.05
N PHE A 90 -2.75 -3.36 15.00
CA PHE A 90 -4.11 -3.88 15.05
C PHE A 90 -4.78 -3.57 16.40
N ALA A 91 -4.08 -3.82 17.51
CA ALA A 91 -4.58 -3.49 18.85
C ALA A 91 -4.85 -1.99 19.00
N ASN A 92 -4.01 -1.14 18.39
CA ASN A 92 -4.20 0.31 18.36
C ASN A 92 -5.48 0.71 17.62
N GLN A 93 -5.76 0.12 16.45
CA GLN A 93 -7.00 0.40 15.72
C GLN A 93 -8.26 0.06 16.53
N VAL A 94 -8.25 -1.08 17.24
CA VAL A 94 -9.36 -1.47 18.13
C VAL A 94 -9.48 -0.50 19.31
N ARG A 95 -8.35 -0.12 19.93
CA ARG A 95 -8.32 0.79 21.08
C ARG A 95 -8.90 2.15 20.71
N VAL A 96 -8.46 2.72 19.60
CA VAL A 96 -8.95 4.01 19.08
C VAL A 96 -10.46 3.98 18.83
N LEU A 97 -11.02 2.83 18.45
CA LEU A 97 -12.46 2.66 18.24
C LEU A 97 -13.28 2.63 19.55
N VAL A 98 -12.79 1.93 20.58
CA VAL A 98 -13.54 1.68 21.82
C VAL A 98 -13.29 2.71 22.91
N ASP A 99 -12.13 3.38 22.89
CA ASP A 99 -11.77 4.39 23.87
C ASP A 99 -12.35 5.76 23.47
N PRO A 100 -13.29 6.33 24.25
CA PRO A 100 -13.86 7.64 23.96
C PRO A 100 -12.85 8.79 24.11
N ALA A 101 -11.72 8.57 24.79
CA ALA A 101 -10.66 9.58 24.95
C ALA A 101 -9.67 9.63 23.77
N SER A 102 -9.71 8.64 22.86
CA SER A 102 -8.85 8.61 21.68
C SER A 102 -9.18 9.72 20.69
N ASP A 103 -8.17 10.22 19.97
CA ASP A 103 -8.35 11.25 18.95
C ASP A 103 -9.20 10.69 17.80
N ALA A 104 -10.33 11.35 17.51
CA ALA A 104 -11.21 10.96 16.43
C ALA A 104 -10.52 10.97 15.05
N ARG A 105 -9.42 11.71 14.88
CA ARG A 105 -8.62 11.76 13.65
C ARG A 105 -7.84 10.46 13.38
N GLU A 106 -7.62 9.64 14.41
CA GLU A 106 -6.95 8.34 14.27
C GLU A 106 -7.91 7.25 13.76
N ARG A 107 -9.22 7.53 13.71
CA ARG A 107 -10.23 6.62 13.19
C ARG A 107 -10.34 6.76 11.68
N VAL A 108 -10.44 5.63 10.98
CA VAL A 108 -10.86 5.60 9.58
C VAL A 108 -12.39 5.75 9.53
N PRO A 109 -12.95 6.84 8.96
CA PRO A 109 -14.38 7.05 8.89
C PRO A 109 -15.07 6.03 7.96
N GLY A 110 -16.33 5.69 8.26
CA GLY A 110 -17.14 4.85 7.36
C GLY A 110 -17.34 5.45 5.96
N ALA A 111 -17.29 6.78 5.83
CA ALA A 111 -17.34 7.46 4.54
C ALA A 111 -16.17 7.08 3.61
N ASP A 112 -14.98 6.82 4.17
CA ASP A 112 -13.81 6.40 3.41
C ASP A 112 -13.97 4.94 2.92
N ALA A 113 -14.61 4.10 3.75
CA ALA A 113 -14.98 2.75 3.36
C ALA A 113 -15.98 2.74 2.20
N LEU A 114 -17.00 3.61 2.24
CA LEU A 114 -17.97 3.74 1.13
C LEU A 114 -17.29 4.21 -0.17
N THR A 115 -16.35 5.14 -0.07
CA THR A 115 -15.56 5.60 -1.22
C THR A 115 -14.77 4.46 -1.85
N THR A 116 -14.18 3.60 -1.02
CA THR A 116 -13.44 2.41 -1.44
C THR A 116 -14.35 1.36 -2.09
N LEU A 117 -15.52 1.09 -1.51
CA LEU A 117 -16.51 0.18 -2.09
C LEU A 117 -16.98 0.67 -3.45
N GLY A 118 -17.29 1.97 -3.58
CA GLY A 118 -17.66 2.56 -4.86
C GLY A 118 -16.54 2.46 -5.92
N LEU A 119 -15.27 2.51 -5.51
CA LEU A 119 -14.15 2.25 -6.40
C LEU A 119 -14.12 0.79 -6.87
N ILE A 120 -14.30 -0.16 -5.95
CA ILE A 120 -14.35 -1.60 -6.26
C ILE A 120 -15.49 -1.88 -7.26
N ASP A 121 -16.68 -1.33 -7.04
CA ASP A 121 -17.82 -1.49 -7.94
C ASP A 121 -17.52 -0.95 -9.35
N ARG A 122 -16.89 0.22 -9.45
CA ARG A 122 -16.45 0.77 -10.76
C ARG A 122 -15.43 -0.13 -11.46
N CYS A 123 -14.51 -0.72 -10.71
CA CYS A 123 -13.55 -1.69 -11.25
C CYS A 123 -14.28 -2.91 -11.82
N TYR A 124 -15.25 -3.47 -11.09
CA TYR A 124 -16.07 -4.58 -11.58
C TYR A 124 -16.90 -4.22 -12.82
N ALA A 125 -17.49 -3.02 -12.84
CA ALA A 125 -18.32 -2.55 -13.96
C ALA A 125 -17.50 -2.31 -15.24
N SER A 126 -16.24 -1.89 -15.12
CA SER A 126 -15.36 -1.55 -16.25
C SER A 126 -14.32 -2.63 -16.59
N ARG A 127 -14.36 -3.78 -15.90
CA ARG A 127 -13.33 -4.81 -16.03
C ARG A 127 -13.21 -5.31 -17.46
N ARG A 128 -11.97 -5.57 -17.85
CA ARG A 128 -11.62 -6.22 -19.12
C ARG A 128 -10.79 -7.46 -18.81
N GLN A 129 -10.92 -8.47 -19.66
CA GLN A 129 -10.11 -9.65 -19.57
C GLN A 129 -8.63 -9.26 -19.72
N MET A 130 -7.80 -9.68 -18.78
CA MET A 130 -6.36 -9.49 -18.91
C MET A 130 -5.87 -10.21 -20.17
N PRO A 131 -4.96 -9.61 -20.96
CA PRO A 131 -4.35 -10.29 -22.08
C PRO A 131 -3.72 -11.59 -21.57
N MET A 132 -4.10 -12.72 -22.15
CA MET A 132 -3.49 -14.02 -21.87
C MET A 132 -2.47 -14.30 -22.97
N PRO A 133 -1.15 -14.19 -22.68
CA PRO A 133 -0.11 -14.38 -23.70
C PRO A 133 -0.15 -15.77 -24.35
N TRP A 134 -0.71 -16.77 -23.66
CA TRP A 134 -0.89 -18.13 -24.18
C TRP A 134 -2.14 -18.30 -25.06
N MET A 135 -3.00 -17.29 -25.17
CA MET A 135 -4.21 -17.32 -26.02
C MET A 135 -4.04 -16.57 -27.35
N VAL A 136 -2.93 -15.87 -27.55
CA VAL A 136 -2.59 -15.37 -28.89
C VAL A 136 -1.98 -16.52 -29.71
N PRO A 137 -2.41 -16.73 -30.97
CA PRO A 137 -1.80 -17.70 -31.85
C PRO A 137 -0.29 -17.45 -31.99
N ALA A 138 0.52 -18.51 -31.89
CA ALA A 138 1.98 -18.45 -31.85
C ALA A 138 2.64 -17.66 -33.02
N TRP A 139 1.94 -17.48 -34.14
CA TRP A 139 2.44 -16.77 -35.32
C TRP A 139 2.42 -15.23 -35.21
N ARG A 140 1.79 -14.64 -34.17
CA ARG A 140 1.81 -13.18 -33.93
C ARG A 140 2.92 -12.69 -32.99
N ALA A 141 3.75 -13.59 -32.45
CA ALA A 141 4.79 -13.24 -31.48
C ALA A 141 6.16 -12.88 -32.10
N ALA A 142 6.26 -12.82 -33.44
CA ALA A 142 7.52 -12.66 -34.17
C ALA A 142 7.54 -11.48 -35.17
N THR A 143 6.86 -10.38 -34.84
CA THR A 143 6.99 -9.06 -35.52
C THR A 143 7.01 -7.98 -34.47
#